data_AF-A0A7D5EUL5-F1
#
_entry.id   AF-A0A7D5EUL5-F1
#
_cell.length_a   1.000
_cell.length_b   1.000
_cell.length_c   1.000
_cell.angle_alpha   90.00
_cell.angle_beta   90.00
_cell.angle_gamma   90.00
#
_symmetry.space_group_name_H-M   'P 1'
#
loop_
_entity.id
_entity.type
_entity.pdbx_description
1 polymer ?
#
loop_
_entity_poly.entity_id
_entity_poly.type
_entity_poly.pdbx_seq_one_letter_code
_entity_poly.pdbx_strand_id
1 'polypeptide(L)'
;MTLKPYDEDAYLKRFHAEYLSPDDAGMPLDNDSDSDDAYFWTAPRHSSEEAVAALFESELDDAQLADLADTLNSSYGYWARRDEL
;
A
#
# COMPACT_ATOMS: atom_id res chain seq x y z
N MET A 1 -18.75 6.19 18.20
CA MET A 1 -18.00 5.01 17.69
C MET A 1 -18.68 4.57 16.43
N THR A 2 -18.22 5.09 15.30
CA THR A 2 -18.59 4.60 13.97
C THR A 2 -18.06 3.18 13.88
N LEU A 3 -18.96 2.20 13.76
CA LEU A 3 -18.60 0.81 13.50
C LEU A 3 -17.83 0.81 12.17
N LYS A 4 -16.50 0.59 12.19
CA LYS A 4 -15.80 0.31 10.94
C LYS A 4 -16.41 -1.00 10.39
N PRO A 5 -16.86 -1.04 9.12
CA PRO A 5 -17.65 -2.16 8.60
C PRO A 5 -16.86 -3.49 8.49
N TYR A 6 -15.55 -3.47 8.76
CA TYR A 6 -14.65 -4.61 8.67
C TYR A 6 -13.41 -4.39 9.56
N ASP A 7 -12.68 -5.47 9.85
CA ASP A 7 -11.49 -5.44 10.71
C ASP A 7 -10.26 -4.94 9.92
N GLU A 8 -10.22 -3.63 9.67
CA GLU A 8 -9.16 -2.94 8.90
C GLU A 8 -7.75 -3.36 9.32
N ASP A 9 -7.49 -3.47 10.63
CA ASP A 9 -6.18 -3.84 11.18
C ASP A 9 -5.74 -5.25 10.70
N ALA A 10 -6.66 -6.21 10.65
CA ALA A 10 -6.37 -7.54 10.11
C ALA A 10 -6.04 -7.51 8.61
N TYR A 11 -6.73 -6.67 7.83
CA TYR A 11 -6.44 -6.51 6.39
C TYR A 11 -5.12 -5.78 6.15
N LEU A 12 -4.83 -4.72 6.90
CA LEU A 12 -3.53 -4.04 6.86
C LEU A 12 -2.40 -5.01 7.22
N LYS A 13 -2.58 -5.84 8.24
CA LYS A 13 -1.59 -6.85 8.60
C LYS A 13 -1.37 -7.88 7.48
N ARG A 14 -2.42 -8.32 6.79
CA ARG A 14 -2.32 -9.19 5.60
C ARG A 14 -1.64 -8.46 4.45
N PHE A 15 -1.97 -7.19 4.24
CA PHE A 15 -1.34 -6.35 3.23
C PHE A 15 0.16 -6.25 3.47
N HIS A 16 0.60 -5.89 4.68
CA HIS A 16 2.02 -5.83 5.06
C HIS A 16 2.72 -7.19 5.08
N ALA A 17 1.98 -8.30 4.96
CA ALA A 17 2.55 -9.63 4.78
C ALA A 17 2.96 -9.87 3.31
N GLU A 18 2.25 -9.29 2.34
CA GLU A 18 2.47 -9.43 0.89
C GLU A 18 3.23 -8.24 0.29
N TYR A 19 2.98 -7.03 0.79
CA TYR A 19 3.56 -5.77 0.34
C TYR A 19 4.43 -5.14 1.42
N LEU A 20 5.48 -4.45 0.97
CA LEU A 20 6.42 -3.71 1.80
C LEU A 20 6.32 -2.22 1.52
N SER A 21 6.46 -1.44 2.59
CA SER A 21 6.72 0.00 2.45
C SER A 21 8.05 0.20 1.74
N PRO A 22 8.26 1.33 1.06
CA PRO A 22 9.55 1.63 0.44
C PRO A 22 10.71 1.57 1.45
N ASP A 23 10.47 1.94 2.71
CA ASP A 23 11.46 1.82 3.78
C ASP A 23 11.86 0.35 4.08
N ASP A 24 10.88 -0.55 4.23
CA ASP A 24 11.12 -1.98 4.50
C ASP A 24 11.67 -2.71 3.26
N ALA A 25 11.26 -2.26 2.06
CA ALA A 25 11.79 -2.73 0.78
C ALA A 25 13.22 -2.25 0.50
N GLY A 26 13.79 -1.39 1.35
CA GLY A 26 15.15 -0.86 1.20
C GLY A 26 15.28 0.14 0.05
N MET A 27 14.20 0.81 -0.33
CA MET A 27 14.21 1.84 -1.37
C MET A 27 14.91 3.10 -0.82
N PRO A 28 15.99 3.57 -1.46
CA PRO A 28 16.65 4.78 -1.00
C PRO A 28 15.79 6.01 -1.31
N LEU A 29 15.76 6.97 -0.38
CA LEU A 29 15.10 8.25 -0.59
C LEU A 29 15.76 9.01 -1.75
N ASP A 30 14.96 9.40 -2.73
CA ASP A 30 15.41 10.21 -3.86
C ASP A 30 15.45 11.69 -3.42
N ASN A 31 16.57 12.10 -2.85
CA ASN A 31 16.76 13.46 -2.32
C ASN A 31 16.92 14.54 -3.41
N ASP A 32 16.95 14.14 -4.68
CA ASP A 32 17.18 15.01 -5.84
C ASP A 32 15.89 15.23 -6.66
N SER A 33 14.86 14.41 -6.47
CA SER A 33 13.60 14.53 -7.19
C SER A 33 12.70 15.63 -6.64
N ASP A 34 12.40 16.59 -7.52
CA ASP A 34 11.19 17.44 -7.47
C ASP A 34 9.92 16.65 -7.86
N SER A 35 10.00 15.31 -7.94
CA SER A 35 8.89 14.43 -8.27
C SER A 35 8.07 14.05 -7.04
N ASP A 36 6.79 13.77 -7.30
CA ASP A 36 5.81 13.25 -6.36
C ASP A 36 6.25 11.94 -5.67
N ASP A 37 7.28 11.26 -6.22
CA ASP A 37 7.86 10.05 -5.64
C ASP A 37 9.14 10.35 -4.86
N ALA A 38 9.07 10.20 -3.54
CA ALA A 38 10.18 10.45 -2.64
C ALA A 38 11.22 9.30 -2.61
N TYR A 39 10.99 8.20 -3.34
CA TYR A 39 11.84 7.01 -3.28
C TYR A 39 12.32 6.56 -4.67
N PHE A 40 13.56 6.08 -4.72
CA PHE A 40 14.11 5.48 -5.93
C PHE A 40 13.66 4.01 -6.02
N TRP A 41 12.67 3.74 -6.87
CA TRP A 41 12.11 2.40 -7.07
C TRP A 41 12.98 1.57 -8.00
N THR A 42 13.57 0.50 -7.46
CA THR A 42 14.32 -0.51 -8.24
C THR A 42 13.45 -1.69 -8.68
N ALA A 43 12.26 -1.82 -8.06
CA ALA A 43 11.26 -2.84 -8.34
C ALA A 43 9.94 -2.20 -8.79
N PRO A 44 8.98 -2.97 -9.34
CA PRO A 44 7.65 -2.46 -9.69
C PRO A 44 6.98 -1.82 -8.47
N ARG A 45 6.54 -0.56 -8.64
CA ARG A 45 5.76 0.16 -7.64
C ARG A 45 4.28 -0.06 -7.88
N HIS A 46 3.54 -0.36 -6.84
CA HIS A 46 2.09 -0.53 -6.88
C HIS A 46 1.44 0.56 -6.05
N SER A 47 0.46 1.24 -6.64
CA SER A 47 -0.34 2.24 -5.93
C SER A 47 -1.14 1.56 -4.80
N SER A 48 -1.43 2.28 -3.70
CA SER A 48 -2.24 1.73 -2.61
C SER A 48 -3.55 1.10 -3.12
N GLU A 49 -4.26 1.76 -4.05
CA GLU A 49 -5.50 1.28 -4.66
C GLU A 49 -5.33 -0.03 -5.44
N GLU A 50 -4.29 -0.12 -6.27
CA GLU A 50 -3.99 -1.32 -7.07
C GLU A 50 -3.58 -2.49 -6.17
N ALA A 51 -2.76 -2.22 -5.16
CA ALA A 51 -2.26 -3.23 -4.25
C ALA A 51 -3.37 -3.81 -3.36
N VAL A 52 -4.30 -2.98 -2.87
CA VAL A 52 -5.44 -3.48 -2.09
C VAL A 52 -6.45 -4.21 -2.96
N ALA A 53 -6.72 -3.72 -4.18
CA ALA A 53 -7.61 -4.40 -5.11
C ALA A 53 -7.04 -5.80 -5.44
N ALA A 54 -5.75 -5.89 -5.79
CA ALA A 54 -5.12 -7.16 -6.14
C ALA A 54 -5.20 -8.22 -5.01
N LEU A 55 -5.23 -7.81 -3.74
CA LEU A 55 -5.31 -8.73 -2.60
C LEU A 55 -6.74 -9.01 -2.14
N PHE A 56 -7.62 -8.00 -2.21
CA PHE A 56 -8.89 -8.02 -1.49
C PHE A 56 -10.11 -7.73 -2.37
N GLU A 57 -9.98 -7.56 -3.69
CA GLU A 57 -11.12 -7.33 -4.61
C GLU A 57 -12.21 -8.40 -4.54
N SER A 58 -11.84 -9.62 -4.12
CA SER A 58 -12.77 -10.74 -3.96
C SER A 58 -13.40 -10.82 -2.56
N GLU A 59 -12.85 -10.11 -1.58
CA GLU A 59 -13.26 -10.16 -0.16
C GLU A 59 -13.96 -8.88 0.30
N LEU A 60 -13.61 -7.72 -0.28
CA LEU A 60 -14.05 -6.39 0.13
C LEU A 60 -14.80 -5.68 -1.02
N ASP A 61 -15.76 -4.84 -0.66
CA ASP A 61 -16.44 -3.95 -1.61
C ASP A 61 -15.56 -2.74 -1.97
N ASP A 62 -15.82 -2.08 -3.11
CA ASP A 62 -15.11 -0.88 -3.58
C ASP A 62 -14.96 0.20 -2.49
N ALA A 63 -16.00 0.42 -1.67
CA ALA A 63 -15.95 1.42 -0.62
C ALA A 63 -14.95 1.06 0.50
N GLN A 64 -14.80 -0.23 0.81
CA GLN A 64 -13.84 -0.72 1.80
C GLN A 64 -12.43 -0.74 1.23
N LEU A 65 -12.27 -1.12 -0.04
CA LEU A 65 -10.99 -1.03 -0.75
C LEU A 65 -10.48 0.41 -0.78
N ALA A 66 -11.34 1.37 -1.12
CA ALA A 66 -10.99 2.78 -1.13
C ALA A 66 -10.58 3.30 0.25
N ASP A 67 -11.29 2.90 1.31
CA ASP A 67 -10.99 3.27 2.70
C ASP A 67 -9.64 2.68 3.17
N LEU A 68 -9.35 1.42 2.80
CA LEU A 68 -8.05 0.79 3.09
C LEU A 68 -6.92 1.46 2.30
N ALA A 69 -7.15 1.75 1.01
CA ALA A 69 -6.20 2.42 0.15
C ALA A 69 -5.89 3.83 0.66
N ASP A 70 -6.89 4.60 1.10
CA ASP A 70 -6.72 5.94 1.68
C ASP A 70 -5.86 5.89 2.94
N THR A 71 -6.13 4.91 3.81
CA THR A 71 -5.34 4.67 5.02
C THR A 71 -3.86 4.38 4.69
N LEU A 72 -3.60 3.53 3.69
CA LEU A 72 -2.24 3.23 3.23
C LEU A 72 -1.58 4.45 2.57
N ASN A 73 -2.33 5.16 1.72
CA ASN A 73 -1.88 6.36 1.01
C ASN A 73 -1.50 7.50 1.96
N SER A 74 -2.14 7.58 3.14
CA SER A 74 -1.74 8.52 4.19
C SER A 74 -0.34 8.26 4.74
N SER A 75 0.18 7.05 4.60
CA SER A 75 1.55 6.69 5.00
C SER A 75 2.51 6.70 3.82
N TYR A 76 2.17 5.97 2.75
CA TYR A 76 2.95 5.87 1.52
C TYR A 76 2.01 5.72 0.32
N GLY A 77 2.25 6.48 -0.74
CA GLY A 77 1.45 6.38 -1.97
C GLY A 77 1.71 5.12 -2.79
N TYR A 78 2.89 4.53 -2.62
CA TYR A 78 3.34 3.37 -3.38
C TYR A 78 3.97 2.32 -2.48
N TRP A 79 3.85 1.06 -2.92
CA TRP A 79 4.26 -0.13 -2.19
C TRP A 79 4.99 -1.11 -3.12
N ALA A 80 5.96 -1.83 -2.56
CA ALA A 80 6.66 -2.91 -3.26
C ALA A 80 5.99 -4.24 -2.94
N ARG A 81 5.78 -5.11 -3.93
CA ARG A 81 5.33 -6.48 -3.65
C ARG A 81 6.53 -7.34 -3.26
N ARG A 82 6.41 -8.14 -2.19
CA ARG A 82 7.51 -9.01 -1.72
C ARG A 82 8.01 -10.00 -2.75
N ASP A 83 7.11 -10.54 -3.58
CA ASP A 83 7.46 -11.50 -4.63
C ASP A 83 8.26 -10.86 -5.78
N GLU A 84 8.25 -9.53 -5.89
CA GLU A 84 8.89 -8.76 -6.96
C GLU A 84 10.18 -8.03 -6.53
N LEU A 85 10.64 -8.29 -5.30
CA LEU A 85 11.90 -7.79 -4.73
C LEU A 85 13.00 -8.87 -4.82
#